data_AF-A0A965AGS0-F1
#
_entry.id   AF-A0A965AGS0-F1
#
_cell.length_a   1.000
_cell.length_b   1.000
_cell.length_c   1.000
_cell.angle_alpha   90.00
_cell.angle_beta   90.00
_cell.angle_gamma   90.00
#
_symmetry.space_group_name_H-M   'P 1'
#
loop_
_entity.id
_entity.type
_entity.pdbx_description
1 polymer ?
#
loop_
_entity_poly.entity_id
_entity_poly.type
_entity_poly.pdbx_seq_one_letter_code
_entity_poly.pdbx_strand_id
1 'polypeptide(L)'
;MDNLQTWIYIALGLVYFISRLRKKPEEQAPRQGRPADDQGGGNGPKPLTFEELLKEITEAKEPYATPAPQRPVQEFVDYDDEVEEEKEPARPDYDYRKQETYKTFEENKFAAFNRLSYEDTMKLEDTNVSFGKFKAFEEENKPSLASEIMQEFSDPERVKRAFIMGEIFNRKYA
;
A
#
# COMPACT_ATOMS: atom_id res chain seq x y z
N MET A 1 20.02 52.69 -12.17
CA MET A 1 18.69 52.05 -12.37
C MET A 1 18.60 51.36 -13.74
N ASP A 2 19.62 51.51 -14.58
CA ASP A 2 19.61 51.16 -16.01
C ASP A 2 19.81 49.67 -16.27
N ASN A 3 20.52 48.97 -15.37
CA ASN A 3 20.75 47.53 -15.50
C ASN A 3 19.45 46.74 -15.33
N LEU A 4 18.64 47.04 -14.30
CA LEU A 4 17.40 46.31 -14.06
C LEU A 4 16.39 46.53 -15.20
N GLN A 5 16.28 47.78 -15.67
CA GLN A 5 15.40 48.11 -16.79
C GLN A 5 15.86 47.43 -18.10
N THR A 6 17.18 47.38 -18.34
CA THR A 6 17.76 46.65 -19.49
C THR A 6 17.48 45.15 -19.42
N TRP A 7 17.68 44.52 -18.26
CA TRP A 7 17.38 43.10 -18.05
C TRP A 7 15.89 42.78 -18.17
N ILE A 8 15.00 43.67 -17.71
CA ILE A 8 13.56 43.55 -17.88
C ILE A 8 13.18 43.60 -19.36
N TYR A 9 13.76 44.52 -20.15
CA TYR A 9 13.50 44.60 -21.59
C TYR A 9 14.04 43.39 -22.36
N ILE A 10 15.20 42.85 -21.97
CA ILE A 10 15.75 41.62 -22.56
C ILE A 10 14.83 40.43 -22.28
N ALA A 11 14.37 40.28 -21.02
CA ALA A 11 13.44 39.22 -20.64
C ALA A 11 12.10 39.34 -21.38
N LEU A 12 11.53 40.55 -21.47
CA LEU A 12 10.30 40.81 -22.23
C LEU A 12 10.47 40.52 -23.72
N GLY A 13 11.60 40.90 -24.32
CA GLY A 13 11.92 40.60 -25.71
C GLY A 13 12.02 39.10 -25.98
N LEU A 14 12.65 38.35 -25.07
CA LEU A 14 12.82 36.90 -25.18
C LEU A 14 11.49 36.15 -25.01
N VAL A 15 10.67 36.56 -24.03
CA VAL A 15 9.30 36.03 -23.85
C VAL A 15 8.42 36.37 -25.05
N TYR A 16 8.50 37.59 -25.59
CA TYR A 16 7.75 37.99 -26.78
C TYR A 16 8.16 37.17 -28.01
N PHE A 17 9.45 36.93 -28.20
CA PHE A 17 9.98 36.15 -29.32
C PHE A 17 9.50 34.69 -29.25
N ILE A 18 9.60 34.05 -28.09
CA ILE A 18 9.12 32.67 -27.88
C ILE A 18 7.59 32.60 -27.99
N SER A 19 6.87 33.59 -27.46
CA SER A 19 5.41 33.67 -27.58
C SER A 19 4.97 33.83 -29.04
N ARG A 20 5.72 34.60 -29.84
CA ARG A 20 5.43 34.83 -31.26
C ARG A 20 5.72 33.60 -32.12
N LEU A 21 6.72 32.80 -31.76
CA LEU A 21 7.03 31.52 -32.40
C LEU A 21 6.06 30.39 -32.01
N ARG A 22 5.41 30.47 -30.84
CA ARG A 22 4.48 29.43 -30.34
C ARG A 22 3.00 29.69 -30.62
N LYS A 23 2.60 30.86 -31.13
CA LYS A 23 1.20 31.14 -31.44
C LYS A 23 0.78 30.51 -32.78
N LYS A 24 0.18 29.32 -32.71
CA LYS A 24 -0.91 28.95 -33.62
C LYS A 24 -2.17 29.72 -33.17
N PRO A 25 -3.05 30.17 -34.08
CA PRO A 25 -4.27 30.85 -33.68
C PRO A 25 -5.23 29.79 -33.14
N GLU A 26 -5.38 29.73 -31.84
CA GLU A 26 -6.43 28.91 -31.23
C GLU A 26 -7.47 29.83 -30.62
N GLU A 27 -8.68 29.61 -31.10
CA GLU A 27 -9.86 30.40 -30.84
C GLU A 27 -10.25 30.40 -29.36
N GLN A 28 -10.85 31.52 -29.00
CA GLN A 28 -11.59 31.81 -27.78
C GLN A 28 -12.58 30.66 -27.45
N ALA A 29 -12.59 30.05 -26.26
CA ALA A 29 -13.25 30.47 -25.01
C ALA A 29 -13.97 29.23 -24.37
N PRO A 30 -14.82 29.35 -23.32
CA PRO A 30 -14.44 29.32 -21.91
C PRO A 30 -15.10 28.17 -21.09
N ARG A 31 -14.77 28.13 -19.78
CA ARG A 31 -15.14 27.17 -18.72
C ARG A 31 -16.65 27.00 -18.43
N GLN A 32 -17.05 25.78 -18.00
CA GLN A 32 -18.06 25.36 -16.97
C GLN A 32 -18.58 23.95 -17.37
N GLY A 33 -18.95 22.96 -16.54
CA GLY A 33 -19.07 22.69 -15.11
C GLY A 33 -19.91 21.40 -14.94
N ARG A 34 -19.50 20.48 -14.04
CA ARG A 34 -20.20 19.27 -13.49
C ARG A 34 -20.70 18.14 -14.44
N PRO A 35 -20.54 16.85 -14.08
CA PRO A 35 -21.11 15.73 -14.82
C PRO A 35 -22.54 15.41 -14.37
N ALA A 36 -23.42 15.12 -15.32
CA ALA A 36 -24.75 14.55 -15.10
C ALA A 36 -24.75 13.09 -15.59
N ASP A 37 -25.47 12.26 -14.85
CA ASP A 37 -25.59 10.80 -14.94
C ASP A 37 -25.79 10.23 -16.34
N ASP A 38 -25.13 9.09 -16.56
CA ASP A 38 -25.32 8.17 -17.67
C ASP A 38 -26.53 7.26 -17.36
N GLN A 39 -27.61 7.42 -18.12
CA GLN A 39 -28.70 6.44 -18.19
C GLN A 39 -28.36 5.42 -19.29
N GLY A 40 -28.23 4.14 -18.93
CA GLY A 40 -27.89 3.14 -19.96
C GLY A 40 -27.94 1.65 -19.59
N GLY A 41 -29.02 1.18 -18.93
CA GLY A 41 -29.59 -0.16 -19.16
C GLY A 41 -28.81 -1.43 -18.79
N GLY A 42 -29.19 -2.06 -17.67
CA GLY A 42 -28.90 -3.47 -17.38
C GLY A 42 -29.68 -3.96 -16.16
N ASN A 43 -30.39 -5.09 -16.30
CA ASN A 43 -31.24 -5.73 -15.28
C ASN A 43 -30.55 -5.91 -13.92
N GLY A 44 -30.68 -4.92 -13.04
CA GLY A 44 -30.33 -5.01 -11.62
C GLY A 44 -31.59 -5.07 -10.75
N PRO A 45 -31.57 -5.77 -9.60
CA PRO A 45 -32.65 -5.71 -8.64
C PRO A 45 -32.89 -4.25 -8.27
N LYS A 46 -34.16 -3.82 -8.18
CA LYS A 46 -34.52 -2.47 -7.74
C LYS A 46 -33.72 -2.13 -6.48
N PRO A 47 -33.08 -0.95 -6.38
CA PRO A 47 -32.34 -0.60 -5.19
C PRO A 47 -33.32 -0.50 -4.03
N LEU A 48 -33.26 -1.49 -3.13
CA LEU A 48 -34.05 -1.51 -1.90
C LEU A 48 -33.66 -0.29 -1.07
N THR A 49 -34.67 0.43 -0.59
CA THR A 49 -34.43 1.62 0.22
C THR A 49 -34.12 1.21 1.66
N PHE A 50 -33.43 2.09 2.38
CA PHE A 50 -32.97 1.81 3.74
C PHE A 50 -34.12 1.50 4.73
N GLU A 51 -35.31 2.09 4.50
CA GLU A 51 -36.52 1.74 5.26
C GLU A 51 -36.99 0.31 4.98
N GLU A 52 -36.87 -0.16 3.74
CA GLU A 52 -37.27 -1.51 3.34
C GLU A 52 -36.34 -2.56 3.95
N LEU A 53 -35.04 -2.26 3.98
CA LEU A 53 -34.01 -3.05 4.67
C LEU A 53 -34.23 -3.08 6.20
N LEU A 54 -34.56 -1.92 6.80
CA LEU A 54 -34.85 -1.85 8.23
C LEU A 54 -36.13 -2.64 8.57
N LYS A 55 -37.15 -2.54 7.74
CA LYS A 55 -38.41 -3.27 7.91
C LYS A 55 -38.15 -4.77 7.89
N GLU A 56 -37.41 -5.28 6.90
CA GLU A 56 -37.07 -6.69 6.77
C GLU A 56 -36.30 -7.23 8.00
N ILE A 57 -35.34 -6.45 8.53
CA ILE A 57 -34.59 -6.83 9.74
C ILE A 57 -35.49 -6.85 10.98
N THR A 58 -36.44 -5.92 11.10
CA THR A 58 -37.36 -5.88 12.25
C THR A 58 -38.44 -6.95 12.18
N GLU A 59 -38.90 -7.30 10.99
CA GLU A 59 -39.94 -8.29 10.74
C GLU A 59 -39.39 -9.73 10.85
N ALA A 60 -38.09 -9.94 10.56
CA ALA A 60 -37.38 -11.19 10.81
C ALA A 60 -37.10 -11.50 12.30
N LYS A 61 -37.46 -10.58 13.21
CA LYS A 61 -37.23 -10.72 14.65
C LYS A 61 -38.47 -11.18 15.42
N GLU A 62 -39.39 -11.92 14.79
CA GLU A 62 -40.36 -12.69 15.55
C GLU A 62 -39.79 -14.08 15.87
N PRO A 63 -39.80 -14.52 17.15
CA PRO A 63 -39.35 -15.84 17.50
C PRO A 63 -40.36 -16.86 16.95
N TYR A 64 -39.96 -17.60 15.92
CA TYR A 64 -40.66 -18.79 15.48
C TYR A 64 -40.82 -19.74 16.68
N ALA A 65 -42.04 -19.86 17.21
CA ALA A 65 -42.37 -20.88 18.19
C ALA A 65 -42.43 -22.22 17.47
N THR A 66 -41.30 -22.94 17.46
CA THR A 66 -41.25 -24.32 16.97
C THR A 66 -42.06 -25.21 17.91
N PRO A 67 -43.05 -25.98 17.43
CA PRO A 67 -43.72 -26.97 18.26
C PRO A 67 -42.70 -28.05 18.67
N ALA A 68 -42.64 -28.34 19.96
CA ALA A 68 -41.68 -29.29 20.51
C ALA A 68 -41.92 -30.71 19.91
N PRO A 69 -40.87 -31.41 19.47
CA PRO A 69 -41.01 -32.78 18.98
C PRO A 69 -41.38 -33.72 20.13
N GLN A 70 -42.51 -34.44 19.99
CA GLN A 70 -42.87 -35.51 20.92
C GLN A 70 -41.88 -36.67 20.73
N ARG A 71 -41.09 -36.95 21.76
CA ARG A 71 -40.11 -38.04 21.74
C ARG A 71 -40.82 -39.37 22.01
N PRO A 72 -40.54 -40.44 21.25
CA PRO A 72 -41.04 -41.78 21.58
C PRO A 72 -40.46 -42.23 22.93
N VAL A 73 -41.30 -42.83 23.77
CA VAL A 73 -40.88 -43.42 25.05
C VAL A 73 -39.96 -44.60 24.74
N GLN A 74 -38.68 -44.46 25.04
CA GLN A 74 -37.71 -45.55 24.95
C GLN A 74 -37.80 -46.39 26.23
N GLU A 75 -37.95 -47.70 26.08
CA GLU A 75 -37.83 -48.66 27.18
C GLU A 75 -36.36 -48.69 27.61
N PHE A 76 -36.08 -48.16 28.78
CA PHE A 76 -34.73 -48.13 29.34
C PHE A 76 -34.38 -49.53 29.85
N VAL A 77 -33.45 -50.18 29.17
CA VAL A 77 -32.77 -51.36 29.69
C VAL A 77 -31.61 -50.85 30.54
N ASP A 78 -31.65 -51.14 31.84
CA ASP A 78 -30.60 -50.77 32.78
C ASP A 78 -29.50 -51.85 32.76
N TYR A 79 -28.32 -51.46 32.31
CA TYR A 79 -27.15 -52.34 32.17
C TYR A 79 -26.18 -52.18 33.35
N ASP A 80 -26.48 -51.34 34.35
CA ASP A 80 -25.54 -51.02 35.44
C ASP A 80 -25.30 -52.20 36.41
N ASP A 81 -26.19 -53.21 36.45
CA ASP A 81 -26.10 -54.30 37.42
C ASP A 81 -25.03 -55.37 37.08
N GLU A 82 -24.47 -55.40 35.86
CA GLU A 82 -23.50 -56.41 35.43
C GLU A 82 -22.07 -55.87 35.18
N VAL A 83 -21.81 -54.60 35.45
CA VAL A 83 -20.50 -53.99 35.19
C VAL A 83 -19.61 -54.09 36.44
N GLU A 84 -18.48 -54.80 36.31
CA GLU A 84 -17.45 -54.90 37.35
C GLU A 84 -16.91 -53.50 37.69
N GLU A 85 -16.89 -53.14 38.98
CA GLU A 85 -16.50 -51.80 39.47
C GLU A 85 -15.13 -51.39 38.92
N GLU A 86 -15.13 -50.44 37.99
CA GLU A 86 -13.94 -49.95 37.30
C GLU A 86 -13.01 -49.25 38.31
N LYS A 87 -11.93 -49.94 38.71
CA LYS A 87 -10.91 -49.34 39.57
C LYS A 87 -10.28 -48.16 38.86
N GLU A 88 -10.52 -46.95 39.36
CA GLU A 88 -9.88 -45.76 38.84
C GLU A 88 -8.35 -45.94 38.78
N PRO A 89 -7.72 -45.76 37.62
CA PRO A 89 -6.26 -45.86 37.53
C PRO A 89 -5.63 -44.76 38.39
N ALA A 90 -4.61 -45.12 39.16
CA ALA A 90 -3.85 -44.17 39.96
C ALA A 90 -3.29 -43.06 39.03
N ARG A 91 -3.86 -41.85 39.14
CA ARG A 91 -3.45 -40.71 38.33
C ARG A 91 -2.04 -40.32 38.75
N PRO A 92 -1.03 -40.38 37.86
CA PRO A 92 0.29 -39.90 38.22
C PRO A 92 0.21 -38.38 38.41
N ASP A 93 0.85 -37.87 39.46
CA ASP A 93 0.99 -36.43 39.71
C ASP A 93 1.99 -35.85 38.69
N TYR A 94 1.51 -35.64 37.46
CA TYR A 94 2.31 -35.05 36.39
C TYR A 94 2.38 -33.54 36.59
N ASP A 95 3.53 -33.05 37.07
CA ASP A 95 3.83 -31.63 37.05
C ASP A 95 4.22 -31.18 35.63
N TYR A 96 3.21 -30.73 34.88
CA TYR A 96 3.39 -30.24 33.51
C TYR A 96 4.41 -29.11 33.39
N ARG A 97 4.63 -28.32 34.46
CA ARG A 97 5.57 -27.19 34.44
C ARG A 97 7.03 -27.62 34.50
N LYS A 98 7.30 -28.85 34.93
CA LYS A 98 8.66 -29.42 34.98
C LYS A 98 9.09 -30.09 33.67
N GLN A 99 8.17 -30.29 32.73
CA GLN A 99 8.49 -30.91 31.44
C GLN A 99 9.26 -29.92 30.55
N GLU A 100 10.30 -30.39 29.87
CA GLU A 100 11.06 -29.58 28.91
C GLU A 100 10.18 -29.04 27.76
N THR A 101 9.12 -29.77 27.41
CA THR A 101 8.11 -29.33 26.44
C THR A 101 7.37 -28.07 26.89
N TYR A 102 7.18 -27.89 28.20
CA TYR A 102 6.54 -26.69 28.73
C TYR A 102 7.46 -25.48 28.67
N LYS A 103 8.76 -25.65 28.94
CA LYS A 103 9.75 -24.58 28.79
C LYS A 103 9.85 -24.11 27.34
N THR A 104 9.96 -25.04 26.39
CA THR A 104 10.01 -24.69 24.96
C THR A 104 8.72 -24.02 24.47
N PHE A 105 7.56 -24.41 25.00
CA PHE A 105 6.30 -23.72 24.74
C PHE A 105 6.32 -22.26 25.26
N GLU A 106 6.75 -22.03 26.50
CA GLU A 106 6.82 -20.68 27.07
C GLU A 106 7.84 -19.80 26.35
N GLU A 107 9.01 -20.34 25.99
CA GLU A 107 10.04 -19.64 25.21
C GLU A 107 9.52 -19.22 23.83
N ASN A 108 8.86 -20.13 23.10
CA ASN A 108 8.30 -19.84 21.78
C ASN A 108 7.14 -18.85 21.87
N LYS A 109 6.30 -18.96 22.91
CA LYS A 109 5.24 -17.98 23.17
C LYS A 109 5.85 -16.60 23.37
N PHE A 110 6.86 -16.48 24.22
CA PHE A 110 7.54 -15.21 24.48
C PHE A 110 8.21 -14.65 23.21
N ALA A 111 8.90 -15.49 22.43
CA ALA A 111 9.52 -15.09 21.16
C ALA A 111 8.49 -14.62 20.12
N ALA A 112 7.33 -15.29 20.04
CA ALA A 112 6.26 -14.93 19.11
C ALA A 112 5.54 -13.64 19.50
N PHE A 113 5.53 -13.27 20.79
CA PHE A 113 4.99 -12.00 21.27
C PHE A 113 5.98 -10.83 21.12
N ASN A 114 7.28 -11.09 21.20
CA ASN A 114 8.32 -10.06 21.07
C ASN A 114 8.83 -9.84 19.65
N ARG A 115 8.36 -10.63 18.67
CA ARG A 115 8.68 -10.35 17.27
C ARG A 115 8.06 -9.01 16.88
N LEU A 116 8.82 -8.19 16.15
CA LEU A 116 8.28 -6.96 15.57
C LEU A 116 7.05 -7.32 14.73
N SER A 117 5.98 -6.53 14.86
CA SER A 117 4.82 -6.71 14.00
C SER A 117 5.23 -6.42 12.55
N TYR A 118 4.48 -6.97 11.59
CA TYR A 118 4.79 -6.74 10.17
C TYR A 118 4.76 -5.24 9.85
N GLU A 119 3.80 -4.54 10.47
CA GLU A 119 3.66 -3.07 10.44
C GLU A 119 4.91 -2.35 10.99
N ASP A 120 5.52 -2.85 12.07
CA ASP A 120 6.74 -2.24 12.65
C ASP A 120 7.99 -2.49 11.78
N THR A 121 8.04 -3.62 11.05
CA THR A 121 9.15 -3.92 10.13
C THR A 121 9.00 -3.27 8.76
N MET A 122 7.79 -2.86 8.41
CA MET A 122 7.51 -2.23 7.13
C MET A 122 7.98 -0.77 7.20
N LYS A 123 9.10 -0.46 6.54
CA LYS A 123 9.58 0.91 6.40
C LYS A 123 8.65 1.69 5.47
N LEU A 124 7.60 2.28 6.05
CA LEU A 124 6.66 3.17 5.35
C LEU A 124 7.31 4.46 4.83
N GLU A 125 8.58 4.69 5.18
CA GLU A 125 9.42 5.81 4.73
C GLU A 125 9.56 5.88 3.19
N ASP A 126 9.44 4.74 2.48
CA ASP A 126 9.52 4.69 1.01
C ASP A 126 8.18 4.81 0.28
N THR A 127 7.07 4.86 1.02
CA THR A 127 5.74 5.04 0.43
C THR A 127 5.34 6.51 0.44
N ASN A 128 5.56 7.20 -0.69
CA ASN A 128 4.89 8.46 -0.97
C ASN A 128 3.41 8.18 -1.23
N VAL A 129 2.53 8.62 -0.34
CA VAL A 129 1.07 8.32 -0.37
C VAL A 129 0.30 9.17 -1.40
N SER A 130 0.99 9.80 -2.36
CA SER A 130 0.32 10.54 -3.42
C SER A 130 -0.25 9.59 -4.47
N PHE A 131 -1.55 9.75 -4.75
CA PHE A 131 -2.28 8.92 -5.71
C PHE A 131 -1.56 8.88 -7.06
N GLY A 132 -1.14 7.69 -7.49
CA GLY A 132 -0.50 7.44 -8.78
C GLY A 132 1.00 7.74 -8.87
N LYS A 133 1.70 8.03 -7.77
CA LYS A 133 3.16 8.22 -7.75
C LYS A 133 3.80 7.33 -6.70
N PHE A 134 4.41 6.26 -7.18
CA PHE A 134 5.16 5.33 -6.33
C PHE A 134 6.65 5.65 -6.46
N LYS A 135 7.35 5.84 -5.33
CA LYS A 135 8.78 6.17 -5.28
C LYS A 135 9.66 5.13 -5.99
N ALA A 136 9.24 3.85 -5.94
CA ALA A 136 9.89 2.75 -6.65
C ALA A 136 9.88 2.88 -8.19
N PHE A 137 9.08 3.80 -8.74
CA PHE A 137 8.94 4.06 -10.17
C PHE A 137 9.31 5.51 -10.53
N GLU A 138 9.85 6.28 -9.59
CA GLU A 138 10.50 7.55 -9.94
C GLU A 138 11.81 7.22 -10.65
N GLU A 139 11.82 7.42 -11.97
CA GLU A 139 13.03 7.29 -12.77
C GLU A 139 14.01 8.36 -12.30
N GLU A 140 15.06 7.95 -11.58
CA GLU A 140 16.13 8.84 -11.17
C GLU A 140 16.63 9.55 -12.44
N ASN A 141 16.44 10.87 -12.51
CA ASN A 141 16.93 11.71 -13.60
C ASN A 141 18.47 11.68 -13.57
N LYS A 142 19.06 10.60 -14.07
CA LYS A 142 20.50 10.51 -14.27
C LYS A 142 20.84 11.55 -15.33
N PRO A 143 21.80 12.45 -15.05
CA PRO A 143 22.22 13.40 -16.05
C PRO A 143 22.65 12.63 -17.29
N SER A 144 22.19 13.08 -18.45
CA SER A 144 22.67 12.53 -19.72
C SER A 144 24.19 12.60 -19.77
N LEU A 145 24.83 11.66 -20.48
CA LEU A 145 26.28 11.66 -20.68
C LEU A 145 26.77 13.04 -21.18
N ALA A 146 26.00 13.68 -22.05
CA ALA A 146 26.31 15.01 -22.57
C ALA A 146 26.30 16.10 -21.48
N SER A 147 25.32 16.09 -20.58
CA SER A 147 25.29 17.06 -19.46
C SER A 147 26.43 16.84 -18.47
N GLU A 148 26.82 15.59 -18.22
CA GLU A 148 27.95 15.25 -17.36
C GLU A 148 29.27 15.76 -17.98
N ILE A 149 29.45 15.53 -19.29
CA ILE A 149 30.59 16.06 -20.05
C ILE A 149 30.62 17.59 -20.03
N MET A 150 29.48 18.26 -20.25
CA MET A 150 29.41 19.73 -20.21
C MET A 150 29.73 20.28 -18.82
N GLN A 151 29.29 19.61 -17.76
CA GLN A 151 29.62 19.99 -16.39
C GLN A 151 31.12 19.82 -16.10
N GLU A 152 31.74 18.78 -16.64
CA GLU A 152 33.19 18.55 -16.53
C GLU A 152 34.01 19.61 -17.27
N PHE A 153 33.49 20.16 -18.39
CA PHE A 153 34.12 21.26 -19.13
C PHE A 153 33.80 22.66 -18.59
N SER A 154 32.85 22.80 -17.67
CA SER A 154 32.49 24.09 -17.09
C SER A 154 33.57 24.63 -16.13
N ASP A 155 34.36 23.76 -15.52
CA ASP A 155 35.42 24.14 -14.59
C ASP A 155 36.80 24.17 -15.29
N PRO A 156 37.52 25.29 -15.31
CA PRO A 156 38.80 25.41 -16.03
C PRO A 156 39.90 24.50 -15.45
N GLU A 157 39.79 24.10 -14.18
CA GLU A 157 40.73 23.16 -13.56
C GLU A 157 40.50 21.71 -14.01
N ARG A 158 39.24 21.31 -14.22
CA ARG A 158 38.88 19.96 -14.69
C ARG A 158 39.36 19.73 -16.11
N VAL A 159 39.21 20.74 -16.97
CA VAL A 159 39.72 20.71 -18.35
C VAL A 159 41.25 20.50 -18.39
N LYS A 160 42.00 21.19 -17.54
CA LYS A 160 43.45 21.01 -17.44
C LYS A 160 43.82 19.60 -17.00
N ARG A 161 43.11 19.03 -16.01
CA ARG A 161 43.32 17.64 -15.58
C ARG A 161 43.02 16.64 -16.69
N ALA A 162 41.91 16.81 -17.42
CA ALA A 162 41.55 15.97 -18.54
C ALA A 162 42.61 16.02 -19.66
N PHE A 163 43.14 17.21 -19.96
CA PHE A 163 44.21 17.38 -20.93
C PHE A 163 45.50 16.69 -20.50
N ILE A 164 45.93 16.87 -19.24
CA ILE A 164 47.11 16.19 -18.69
C ILE A 164 46.93 14.67 -18.70
N MET A 165 45.75 14.18 -18.32
CA MET A 165 45.44 12.75 -18.38
C MET A 165 45.51 12.23 -19.82
N GLY A 166 44.94 12.95 -20.78
CA GLY A 166 45.04 12.61 -22.21
C GLY A 166 46.49 12.51 -22.69
N GLU A 167 47.35 13.44 -22.27
CA GLU A 167 48.78 13.42 -22.57
C GLU A 167 49.50 12.21 -21.94
N ILE A 168 49.18 11.88 -20.68
CA ILE A 168 49.76 10.73 -19.99
C ILE A 168 49.34 9.40 -20.63
N PHE A 169 48.07 9.26 -20.99
CA PHE A 169 47.56 8.05 -21.64
C PHE A 169 48.12 7.89 -23.05
N ASN A 170 48.18 8.96 -23.84
CA ASN A 170 48.82 8.92 -25.16
C ASN A 170 50.31 8.60 -25.05
N ARG A 171 51.03 9.13 -24.05
CA ARG A 171 52.46 8.82 -23.86
C ARG A 171 52.74 7.38 -23.42
N LYS A 172 51.79 6.73 -22.74
CA LYS A 172 51.95 5.35 -22.22
C LYS A 172 51.51 4.28 -23.22
N TYR A 173 50.56 4.60 -24.09
CA TYR A 173 49.96 3.66 -25.06
C TYR A 173 50.27 4.00 -26.53
N ALA A 174 51.11 5.00 -26.80
CA ALA A 174 51.73 5.25 -28.12
C ALA A 174 53.08 4.54 -28.26
#